data_AF-A0A9N9RTA6-F1
#
_entry.id   AF-A0A9N9RTA6-F1
#
_cell.length_a   1.000
_cell.length_b   1.000
_cell.length_c   1.000
_cell.angle_alpha   90.00
_cell.angle_beta   90.00
_cell.angle_gamma   90.00
#
_symmetry.space_group_name_H-M   'P 1'
#
loop_
_entity.id
_entity.type
_entity.pdbx_description
1 polymer ?
#
loop_
_entity_poly.entity_id
_entity_poly.type
_entity_poly.pdbx_seq_one_letter_code
_entity_poly.pdbx_strand_id
1 'polypeptide(L)'
;MTKSVYFCLLLISLCIFESDAAAWFNRNTKIVTKCEGSNCQKYCDIDNRLILVGTTLKTDQCEQITCDADFSSSYYSCGIAVDKNGCTLTPDYSFKYPECCNKMKCVT
;
A
#
# COMPACT_ATOMS: atom_id res chain seq x y z
N MET A 1 -38.01 -39.51 4.54
CA MET A 1 -38.36 -38.15 4.10
C MET A 1 -37.40 -37.18 4.76
N THR A 2 -36.47 -36.71 3.93
CA THR A 2 -35.48 -35.66 4.19
C THR A 2 -36.16 -34.30 4.25
N LYS A 3 -35.70 -33.41 5.16
CA LYS A 3 -35.53 -31.96 4.98
C LYS A 3 -35.41 -31.25 6.34
N SER A 4 -34.19 -30.80 6.67
CA SER A 4 -33.93 -29.49 7.30
C SER A 4 -32.44 -29.36 7.62
N VAL A 5 -31.63 -29.19 6.56
CA VAL A 5 -30.25 -28.73 6.65
C VAL A 5 -30.07 -27.65 5.58
N TYR A 6 -30.80 -26.54 5.72
CA TYR A 6 -30.79 -25.46 4.72
C TYR A 6 -30.83 -24.06 5.36
N PHE A 7 -30.24 -23.88 6.54
CA PHE A 7 -30.21 -22.56 7.18
C PHE A 7 -28.82 -22.03 7.55
N CYS A 8 -27.74 -22.73 7.17
CA CYS A 8 -26.39 -22.34 7.57
C CYS A 8 -25.42 -22.03 6.41
N LEU A 9 -25.92 -21.93 5.17
CA LEU A 9 -25.08 -21.84 3.96
C LEU A 9 -25.16 -20.52 3.20
N LEU A 10 -25.88 -19.49 3.69
CA LEU A 10 -26.12 -18.25 2.92
C LEU A 10 -25.41 -16.98 3.44
N LEU A 11 -24.60 -17.05 4.50
CA LEU A 11 -23.95 -15.84 5.07
C LEU A 11 -22.42 -15.75 4.89
N ILE A 12 -21.78 -16.68 4.17
CA ILE A 12 -20.30 -16.69 4.02
C ILE A 12 -19.83 -15.95 2.75
N SER A 13 -20.73 -15.40 1.93
CA SER A 13 -20.39 -14.98 0.56
C SER A 13 -20.02 -13.49 0.35
N LEU A 14 -19.67 -12.70 1.38
CA LEU A 14 -19.36 -11.26 1.20
C LEU A 14 -18.00 -10.79 1.71
N CYS A 15 -17.08 -11.68 2.08
CA CYS A 15 -15.78 -11.28 2.65
C CYS A 15 -14.57 -11.65 1.80
N ILE A 16 -14.62 -11.52 0.46
CA ILE A 16 -13.41 -11.74 -0.36
C ILE A 16 -13.37 -10.78 -1.55
N PHE A 17 -13.02 -9.52 -1.29
CA PHE A 17 -12.34 -8.66 -2.28
C PHE A 17 -11.36 -7.75 -1.55
N GLU A 18 -10.47 -8.33 -0.74
CA GLU A 18 -9.20 -7.68 -0.43
C GLU A 18 -8.25 -8.00 -1.58
N SER A 19 -8.42 -7.26 -2.69
CA SER A 19 -7.43 -7.24 -3.77
C SER A 19 -6.29 -6.32 -3.35
N ASP A 20 -5.64 -6.61 -2.23
CA ASP A 20 -4.41 -5.93 -1.83
C ASP A 20 -3.29 -6.48 -2.71
N ALA A 21 -3.24 -6.04 -3.95
CA ALA A 21 -2.08 -6.21 -4.81
C ALA A 21 -0.97 -5.29 -4.27
N ALA A 22 -0.43 -5.67 -3.11
CA ALA A 22 0.72 -5.09 -2.46
C ALA A 22 1.97 -5.77 -3.02
N ALA A 23 2.76 -5.05 -3.82
CA ALA A 23 4.05 -5.54 -4.26
C ALA A 23 5.13 -5.14 -3.25
N TRP A 24 5.71 -6.11 -2.53
CA TRP A 24 6.83 -5.88 -1.60
C TRP A 24 8.17 -6.02 -2.35
N PHE A 25 9.01 -4.99 -2.25
CA PHE A 25 10.39 -5.05 -2.73
C PHE A 25 11.33 -4.48 -1.67
N ASN A 26 12.39 -5.22 -1.34
CA ASN A 26 13.44 -4.75 -0.45
C ASN A 26 14.34 -3.76 -1.22
N ARG A 27 14.33 -2.48 -0.83
CA ARG A 27 15.25 -1.47 -1.38
C ARG A 27 16.44 -1.26 -0.45
N ASN A 28 17.62 -1.09 -1.03
CA ASN A 28 18.81 -0.66 -0.29
C ASN A 28 18.51 0.66 0.42
N THR A 29 18.33 0.59 1.74
CA THR A 29 17.94 1.72 2.57
C THR A 29 19.19 2.33 3.16
N LYS A 30 19.47 3.59 2.83
CA LYS A 30 20.58 4.32 3.45
C LYS A 30 20.09 4.98 4.73
N ILE A 31 20.83 4.82 5.83
CA ILE A 31 20.48 5.45 7.10
C ILE A 31 21.11 6.83 7.16
N VAL A 32 20.30 7.85 7.43
CA VAL A 32 20.74 9.24 7.60
C VAL A 32 20.40 9.71 9.01
N THR A 33 21.36 10.36 9.68
CA THR A 33 21.11 11.01 10.98
C THR A 33 21.13 12.51 10.81
N LYS A 34 20.09 13.20 11.26
CA LYS A 34 20.05 14.67 11.32
C LYS A 34 19.92 15.11 12.77
N CYS A 35 20.66 16.14 13.14
CA CYS A 35 20.63 16.69 14.49
C CYS A 35 20.28 18.18 14.44
N GLU A 36 19.32 18.58 15.26
CA GLU A 36 18.98 19.98 15.52
C GLU A 36 19.27 20.28 17.00
N GLY A 37 20.38 21.01 17.24
CA GLY A 37 20.92 21.17 18.59
C GLY A 37 21.36 19.83 19.20
N SER A 38 20.77 19.46 20.34
CA SER A 38 21.02 18.18 21.02
C SER A 38 20.11 17.04 20.55
N ASN A 39 19.13 17.31 19.68
CA ASN A 39 18.13 16.32 19.27
C ASN A 39 18.54 15.69 17.95
N CYS A 40 18.91 14.41 17.97
CA CYS A 40 19.26 13.65 16.77
C CYS A 40 18.15 12.67 16.41
N GLN A 41 17.71 12.70 15.16
CA GLN A 41 16.74 11.76 14.59
C GLN A 41 17.38 10.96 13.46
N LYS A 42 16.99 9.69 13.36
CA LYS A 42 17.41 8.79 12.28
C LYS A 42 16.31 8.66 11.24
N TYR A 43 16.73 8.59 9.99
CA TYR A 43 15.85 8.50 8.83
C TYR A 43 16.32 7.36 7.92
N CYS A 44 15.37 6.71 7.27
CA CYS A 44 15.61 5.96 6.05
C CYS A 44 15.63 6.95 4.87
N ASP A 45 16.69 6.93 4.08
CA ASP A 45 16.78 7.58 2.78
C ASP A 45 16.42 6.56 1.69
N ILE A 46 15.22 6.72 1.13
CA ILE A 46 14.63 5.84 0.13
C ILE A 46 14.28 6.72 -1.08
N ASP A 47 14.98 6.53 -2.20
CA ASP A 47 14.80 7.32 -3.42
C ASP A 47 14.84 8.85 -3.18
N ASN A 48 15.80 9.31 -2.36
CA ASN A 48 15.97 10.71 -1.93
C ASN A 48 14.84 11.26 -1.04
N ARG A 49 13.97 10.39 -0.51
CA ARG A 49 12.95 10.74 0.49
C ARG A 49 13.43 10.32 1.86
N LEU A 50 13.47 11.28 2.80
CA LEU A 50 13.83 11.01 4.19
C LEU A 50 12.59 10.69 5.00
N ILE A 51 12.51 9.45 5.47
CA ILE A 51 11.40 8.95 6.28
C ILE A 51 11.92 8.69 7.69
N LEU A 52 11.27 9.28 8.70
CA LEU A 52 11.67 9.10 10.09
C LEU A 52 11.55 7.62 10.47
N VAL A 53 12.53 7.10 11.21
CA VAL A 53 12.49 5.71 11.70
C VAL A 53 11.27 5.47 12.58
N GLY A 54 10.58 4.35 12.33
CA GLY A 54 9.33 3.98 12.98
C GLY A 54 8.09 4.67 12.40
N THR A 55 8.18 5.27 11.21
CA THR A 55 7.06 6.00 10.60
C THR A 55 6.76 5.56 9.17
N THR A 56 5.57 5.94 8.72
CA THR A 56 5.04 5.64 7.39
C THR A 56 4.73 6.94 6.64
N LEU A 57 5.22 7.03 5.40
CA LEU A 57 4.94 8.10 4.45
C LEU A 57 3.94 7.63 3.40
N LYS A 58 2.85 8.38 3.20
CA LYS A 58 1.90 8.18 2.09
C LYS A 58 2.07 9.28 1.05
N THR A 59 2.37 8.90 -0.19
CA THR A 59 2.75 9.83 -1.26
C THR A 59 1.54 10.21 -2.11
N ASP A 60 1.67 11.24 -2.95
CA ASP A 60 0.65 11.59 -3.96
C ASP A 60 0.61 10.59 -5.13
N GLN A 61 1.56 9.66 -5.19
CA GLN A 61 1.69 8.68 -6.27
C GLN A 61 0.98 7.36 -5.96
N CYS A 62 -0.01 7.36 -5.06
CA CYS A 62 -0.69 6.15 -4.61
C CYS A 62 0.24 5.17 -3.82
N GLU A 63 1.35 5.66 -3.24
CA GLU A 63 2.32 4.79 -2.57
C GLU A 63 2.28 4.95 -1.05
N GLN A 64 2.69 3.89 -0.36
CA GLN A 64 3.00 3.90 1.06
C GLN A 64 4.40 3.32 1.28
N ILE A 65 5.22 4.06 2.03
CA ILE A 65 6.60 3.67 2.34
C ILE A 65 6.78 3.74 3.85
N THR A 66 7.22 2.65 4.45
CA THR A 66 7.52 2.60 5.89
C THR A 66 9.01 2.45 6.10
N CYS A 67 9.54 3.19 7.07
CA CYS A 67 10.88 3.00 7.62
C CYS A 67 10.71 2.37 9.00
N ASP A 68 10.99 1.07 9.12
CA ASP A 68 10.78 0.32 10.34
C ASP A 68 11.88 0.62 11.38
N ALA A 69 11.63 0.25 12.64
CA ALA A 69 12.55 0.53 13.75
C ALA A 69 13.91 -0.17 13.62
N ASP A 70 13.97 -1.25 12.85
CA ASP A 70 15.18 -2.02 12.51
C ASP A 70 15.89 -1.49 11.25
N PHE A 71 15.48 -0.32 10.75
CA PHE A 71 15.95 0.31 9.50
C PHE A 71 15.62 -0.48 8.23
N SER A 72 14.80 -1.53 8.32
CA SER A 72 14.21 -2.11 7.13
C SER A 72 13.17 -1.15 6.54
N SER A 73 12.86 -1.35 5.27
CA SER A 73 11.81 -0.58 4.61
C SER A 73 10.84 -1.48 3.89
N SER A 74 9.58 -1.07 3.93
CA SER A 74 8.51 -1.68 3.17
C SER A 74 7.89 -0.65 2.24
N TYR A 75 7.61 -1.07 1.01
CA TYR A 75 7.02 -0.26 -0.04
C TYR A 75 5.76 -0.95 -0.53
N TYR A 76 4.69 -0.18 -0.66
CA TYR A 76 3.39 -0.62 -1.14
C TYR A 76 2.88 0.37 -2.19
N SER A 77 2.32 -0.12 -3.28
CA SER A 77 1.69 0.68 -4.32
C SER A 77 0.52 -0.08 -4.94
N CYS A 78 -0.27 0.61 -5.76
CA CYS A 78 -1.32 -0.03 -6.55
C CYS A 78 -0.70 -1.02 -7.56
N GLY A 79 -1.08 -2.30 -7.52
CA GLY A 79 -0.77 -3.23 -8.62
C GLY A 79 -1.46 -2.77 -9.91
N ILE A 80 -0.72 -2.66 -11.01
CA ILE A 80 -1.29 -2.26 -12.31
C ILE A 80 -1.87 -3.50 -13.00
N ALA A 81 -3.15 -3.43 -13.35
CA ALA A 81 -3.83 -4.42 -14.18
C ALA A 81 -4.35 -3.75 -15.46
N VAL A 82 -4.20 -4.45 -16.60
CA VAL A 82 -4.88 -4.06 -17.84
C VAL A 82 -6.27 -4.69 -17.81
N ASP A 83 -7.31 -3.91 -18.09
CA ASP A 83 -8.64 -4.48 -18.20
C ASP A 83 -8.79 -5.31 -19.49
N LYS A 84 -9.83 -6.15 -19.56
CA LYS A 84 -10.08 -7.01 -20.72
C LYS A 84 -10.47 -6.23 -21.99
N ASN A 85 -10.81 -4.95 -21.86
CA ASN A 85 -11.28 -4.08 -22.93
C ASN A 85 -10.17 -3.16 -23.48
N GLY A 86 -8.91 -3.37 -23.05
CA GLY A 86 -7.77 -2.56 -23.48
C GLY A 86 -7.63 -1.23 -22.75
N CYS A 87 -8.40 -1.01 -21.68
CA CYS A 87 -8.23 0.14 -20.83
C CYS A 87 -7.10 -0.06 -19.82
N THR A 88 -6.25 0.97 -19.69
CA THR A 88 -5.26 1.02 -18.63
C THR A 88 -5.94 1.53 -17.37
N LEU A 89 -5.96 0.71 -16.32
CA LEU A 89 -6.47 1.11 -15.02
C LEU A 89 -5.40 1.92 -14.30
N THR A 90 -5.70 3.19 -14.01
CA THR A 90 -4.81 4.09 -13.25
C THR A 90 -5.42 4.42 -11.88
N PRO A 91 -4.62 4.56 -10.81
CA PRO A 91 -5.11 4.98 -9.51
C PRO A 91 -5.76 6.37 -9.53
N ASP A 92 -6.77 6.60 -8.67
CA ASP A 92 -7.26 7.96 -8.42
C ASP A 92 -6.35 8.67 -7.41
N TYR A 93 -5.38 9.42 -7.94
CA TYR A 93 -4.43 10.22 -7.16
C TYR A 93 -5.07 11.35 -6.32
N SER A 94 -6.38 11.54 -6.40
CA SER A 94 -7.12 12.42 -5.48
C SER A 94 -7.20 11.85 -4.05
N PHE A 95 -6.89 10.56 -3.87
CA PHE A 95 -6.87 9.85 -2.58
C PHE A 95 -5.46 9.36 -2.24
N LYS A 96 -5.22 9.03 -0.97
CA LYS A 96 -3.96 8.42 -0.52
C LYS A 96 -4.06 6.90 -0.51
N TYR A 97 -2.91 6.21 -0.46
CA TYR A 97 -2.89 4.75 -0.33
C TYR A 97 -3.59 4.30 0.97
N PRO A 98 -4.39 3.21 0.98
CA PRO A 98 -4.75 2.35 -0.16
C PRO A 98 -6.02 2.78 -0.93
N GLU A 99 -6.67 3.88 -0.52
CA GLU A 99 -7.97 4.31 -1.07
C GLU A 99 -7.91 4.68 -2.56
N CYS A 100 -6.78 5.22 -3.00
CA CYS A 100 -6.50 5.49 -4.42
C CYS A 100 -6.39 4.23 -5.29
N CYS A 101 -6.05 3.07 -4.70
CA CYS A 101 -6.02 1.78 -5.41
C CYS A 101 -7.43 1.28 -5.71
N ASN A 102 -8.34 1.41 -4.73
CA ASN A 102 -9.71 0.92 -4.85
C ASN A 102 -10.56 1.75 -5.82
N LYS A 103 -10.08 2.94 -6.17
CA LYS A 103 -10.73 3.85 -7.10
C LYS A 103 -9.90 3.94 -8.38
N MET A 104 -9.79 2.84 -9.11
CA MET A 104 -9.12 2.87 -10.41
C MET A 104 -9.99 3.57 -11.46
N LYS A 105 -9.35 4.42 -12.27
CA LYS A 105 -9.95 5.10 -13.42
C LYS A 105 -9.48 4.43 -14.70
N CYS A 106 -10.39 4.31 -15.65
CA CYS A 106 -10.04 3.93 -17.00
C CYS A 106 -9.46 5.17 -17.72
N VAL A 107 -8.21 5.06 -18.21
CA VAL A 107 -7.62 6.05 -19.11
C VAL A 107 -7.47 5.46 -20.50
N THR A 108 -8.08 6.14 -21.48
CA THR A 108 -8.06 5.82 -22.91
C THR A 108 -6.81 6.37 -23.58
#